data_AF-A0A970N923-F1
#
_entry.id   AF-A0A970N923-F1
#
_cell.length_a   1.000
_cell.length_b   1.000
_cell.length_c   1.000
_cell.angle_alpha   90.00
_cell.angle_beta   90.00
_cell.angle_gamma   90.00
#
_symmetry.space_group_name_H-M   'P 1'
#
loop_
_entity.id
_entity.type
_entity.pdbx_description
1 polymer ?
#
loop_
_entity_poly.entity_id
_entity_poly.type
_entity_poly.pdbx_seq_one_letter_code
_entity_poly.pdbx_strand_id
1 'polypeptide(L)'
;YIVYLDKSGLSKMNPFRFSFYNALFCSVLVLVYALLTKSFTYNLTPMAWLLSIIFSLSLTVGAVILFQQGVQFIGPQNTALLSTFEPLTSIFWGVLVFKESFNFKTILGTILILAAAGILTLAEVKDINRQEIEIS
;
A
#
# COMPACT_ATOMS: atom_id res chain seq x y z
N TYR A 1 7.37 -8.18 -11.69
CA TYR A 1 7.34 -8.44 -10.24
C TYR A 1 6.41 -9.61 -9.90
N ILE A 2 5.11 -9.52 -10.24
CA ILE A 2 4.12 -10.62 -10.06
C ILE A 2 4.58 -11.94 -10.71
N VAL A 3 5.09 -11.90 -11.95
CA VAL A 3 5.60 -13.09 -12.66
C VAL A 3 6.84 -13.73 -11.99
N TYR A 4 7.64 -12.94 -11.26
CA TYR A 4 8.81 -13.46 -10.55
C TYR A 4 8.42 -14.06 -9.19
N LEU A 5 7.47 -13.45 -8.49
CA LEU A 5 6.90 -13.96 -7.24
C LEU A 5 6.18 -15.31 -7.41
N ASP A 6 5.50 -15.50 -8.55
CA ASP A 6 4.77 -16.73 -8.87
C ASP A 6 5.73 -17.91 -9.15
N LYS A 7 6.82 -17.67 -9.89
CA LYS A 7 7.87 -18.68 -10.13
C LYS A 7 8.75 -19.01 -8.93
N SER A 8 8.86 -18.10 -7.95
CA SER A 8 9.77 -18.25 -6.80
C SER A 8 9.23 -19.13 -5.68
N GLY A 9 7.97 -19.59 -5.77
CA GLY A 9 7.32 -20.37 -4.70
C GLY A 9 6.95 -19.54 -3.46
N LEU A 10 7.15 -18.21 -3.49
CA LEU A 10 6.80 -17.30 -2.38
C LEU A 10 5.28 -17.24 -2.14
N SER A 11 4.46 -17.55 -3.15
CA SER A 11 3.00 -17.68 -3.05
C SER A 11 2.53 -18.75 -2.06
N LYS A 12 3.39 -19.74 -1.75
CA LYS A 12 3.09 -20.80 -0.76
C LYS A 12 3.54 -20.45 0.67
N MET A 13 4.23 -19.33 0.86
CA MET A 13 4.75 -18.95 2.18
C MET A 13 3.66 -18.24 2.97
N ASN A 14 3.53 -18.59 4.26
CA ASN A 14 2.53 -17.99 5.14
C ASN A 14 2.63 -16.44 5.08
N PRO A 15 1.52 -15.71 4.82
CA PRO A 15 1.50 -14.25 4.70
C PRO A 15 2.24 -13.52 5.82
N PHE A 16 2.18 -14.05 7.05
CA PHE A 16 2.88 -13.47 8.20
C PHE A 16 4.41 -13.49 8.04
N ARG A 17 5.00 -14.56 7.47
CA ARG A 17 6.44 -14.61 7.20
C ARG A 17 6.84 -13.62 6.12
N PHE A 18 6.03 -13.49 5.07
CA PHE A 18 6.31 -12.53 4.01
C PHE A 18 6.27 -11.08 4.52
N SER A 19 5.23 -10.71 5.28
CA SER A 19 5.14 -9.39 5.91
C SER A 19 6.29 -9.11 6.88
N PHE A 20 6.75 -10.10 7.64
CA PHE A 20 7.88 -9.95 8.55
C PHE A 20 9.20 -9.63 7.82
N TYR A 21 9.53 -10.39 6.76
CA TYR A 21 10.72 -10.12 5.95
C TYR A 21 10.64 -8.77 5.25
N ASN A 22 9.46 -8.39 4.75
CA ASN A 22 9.25 -7.08 4.14
C ASN A 22 9.45 -5.95 5.16
N ALA A 23 8.91 -6.09 6.37
CA ALA A 23 9.09 -5.11 7.44
C ALA A 23 10.56 -4.95 7.86
N LEU A 24 11.30 -6.06 7.98
CA LEU A 24 12.74 -6.04 8.24
C LEU A 24 13.51 -5.31 7.14
N PHE A 25 13.20 -5.62 5.88
CA PHE A 25 13.84 -4.98 4.74
C PHE A 25 13.57 -3.47 4.70
N CYS A 26 12.31 -3.05 4.87
CA CYS A 26 11.93 -1.64 4.99
C CYS A 26 12.63 -0.95 6.16
N SER A 27 12.73 -1.60 7.33
CA SER A 27 13.40 -1.04 8.51
C SER A 27 14.88 -0.74 8.24
N VAL A 28 15.60 -1.68 7.61
CA VAL A 28 17.01 -1.49 7.24
C VAL A 28 17.17 -0.35 6.23
N LEU A 29 16.31 -0.29 5.20
CA LEU A 29 16.37 0.78 4.20
C LEU A 29 16.12 2.17 4.81
N VAL A 30 15.09 2.29 5.65
CA VAL A 30 14.76 3.55 6.33
C VAL A 30 15.88 3.96 7.28
N LEU A 31 16.51 3.01 7.99
CA LEU A 31 17.67 3.30 8.84
C LEU A 31 18.84 3.84 8.03
N VAL A 32 19.20 3.21 6.91
CA VAL A 32 20.26 3.69 6.02
C VAL A 32 19.94 5.08 5.47
N TYR A 33 18.70 5.29 5.02
CA TYR A 33 18.24 6.60 4.55
C TYR A 33 18.32 7.69 5.62
N ALA A 34 17.91 7.39 6.85
CA ALA A 34 17.97 8.31 7.99
C ALA A 34 19.41 8.67 8.36
N LEU A 35 20.34 7.72 8.28
CA LEU A 35 21.78 7.95 8.51
C LEU A 35 22.39 8.82 7.40
N LEU A 36 22.05 8.56 6.14
CA LEU A 36 22.55 9.35 4.99
C LEU A 36 22.05 10.79 5.00
N THR A 37 20.79 11.01 5.38
CA THR A 37 20.19 12.35 5.44
C THR A 37 20.53 13.12 6.72
N LYS A 38 21.18 12.48 7.69
CA LYS A 38 21.42 13.00 9.05
C LYS A 38 20.13 13.41 9.79
N SER A 39 18.97 12.93 9.32
CA SER A 39 17.66 13.19 9.92
C SER A 39 17.32 12.22 11.05
N PHE A 40 18.32 11.47 11.54
CA PHE A 40 18.13 10.53 12.64
C PHE A 40 17.91 11.29 13.96
N THR A 41 16.65 11.54 14.28
CA THR A 41 16.23 12.26 15.49
C THR A 41 15.87 11.25 16.60
N TYR A 42 16.79 11.07 17.55
CA TYR A 42 16.52 10.29 18.76
C TYR A 42 15.89 11.13 19.89
N ASN A 43 15.91 12.45 19.75
CA ASN A 43 15.48 13.41 20.78
C ASN A 43 13.94 13.61 20.78
N LEU A 44 13.22 12.50 20.88
CA LEU A 44 11.77 12.45 21.02
C LEU A 44 11.40 12.42 22.50
N THR A 45 10.33 13.13 22.89
CA THR A 45 9.82 13.06 24.27
C THR A 45 9.32 11.65 24.59
N PRO A 46 9.33 11.21 25.86
CA PRO A 46 8.83 9.88 26.25
C PRO A 46 7.39 9.63 25.79
N MET A 47 6.57 10.69 25.76
CA MET A 47 5.21 10.63 25.24
C MET A 47 5.18 10.37 23.72
N ALA A 48 6.04 11.04 22.93
CA ALA A 48 6.12 10.81 21.49
C ALA A 48 6.52 9.37 21.17
N TRP A 49 7.48 8.80 21.90
CA TRP A 49 7.84 7.38 21.78
C TRP A 49 6.65 6.44 22.00
N LEU A 50 5.88 6.70 23.06
CA LEU A 50 4.70 5.89 23.39
C LEU A 50 3.61 5.99 22.30
N LEU A 51 3.31 7.20 21.82
CA LEU A 51 2.38 7.40 20.71
C LEU A 51 2.84 6.71 19.43
N SER A 52 4.13 6.79 19.08
CA SER A 52 4.68 6.11 17.89
C SER A 52 4.57 4.59 17.98
N ILE A 53 4.80 4.01 19.15
CA ILE A 53 4.63 2.56 19.37
C ILE A 53 3.16 2.15 19.22
N ILE A 54 2.23 2.88 19.85
CA ILE A 54 0.80 2.57 19.75
C ILE A 54 0.31 2.73 18.30
N PHE A 55 0.71 3.80 17.62
CA PHE A 55 0.33 4.07 16.24
C PHE A 55 0.88 3.01 15.28
N SER A 56 2.16 2.64 15.41
CA SER A 56 2.77 1.61 14.56
C SER A 56 2.17 0.23 14.78
N LEU A 57 1.86 -0.15 16.02
CA LEU A 57 1.14 -1.40 16.32
C LEU A 57 -0.27 -1.40 15.72
N SER A 58 -1.00 -0.29 15.88
CA SER A 58 -2.36 -0.16 15.35
C SER A 58 -2.37 -0.23 13.82
N LEU A 59 -1.42 0.44 13.16
CA LEU A 59 -1.25 0.33 11.71
C LEU A 59 -0.85 -1.08 11.28
N THR A 60 0.13 -1.69 11.94
CA THR A 60 0.63 -3.01 11.51
C THR A 60 -0.42 -4.08 11.72
N VAL A 61 -0.96 -4.21 12.92
CA VAL A 61 -1.94 -5.26 13.25
C VAL A 61 -3.28 -4.96 12.56
N GLY A 62 -3.76 -3.73 12.66
CA GLY A 62 -5.01 -3.31 12.06
C GLY A 62 -4.97 -3.40 10.53
N ALA A 63 -4.00 -2.77 9.87
CA ALA A 63 -3.94 -2.77 8.41
C ALA A 63 -3.69 -4.17 7.85
N VAL A 64 -2.86 -5.01 8.47
CA VAL A 64 -2.63 -6.39 7.99
C VAL A 64 -3.91 -7.23 8.12
N ILE A 65 -4.64 -7.14 9.22
CA ILE A 65 -5.89 -7.89 9.39
C ILE A 65 -6.96 -7.36 8.41
N LEU A 66 -7.18 -6.05 8.32
CA LEU A 66 -8.14 -5.48 7.39
C LEU A 66 -7.79 -5.79 5.93
N PHE A 67 -6.51 -5.74 5.57
CA PHE A 67 -6.05 -6.09 4.22
C PHE A 67 -6.26 -7.57 3.93
N GLN A 68 -5.89 -8.47 4.84
CA GLN A 68 -6.12 -9.91 4.68
C GLN A 68 -7.61 -10.24 4.57
N GLN A 69 -8.46 -9.63 5.40
CA GLN A 69 -9.90 -9.77 5.32
C GLN A 69 -10.45 -9.21 4.00
N GLY A 70 -10.02 -8.02 3.58
CA GLY A 70 -10.42 -7.40 2.31
C GLY A 70 -10.09 -8.27 1.10
N VAL A 71 -8.89 -8.87 1.07
CA VAL A 71 -8.48 -9.82 0.04
C VAL A 71 -9.38 -11.07 0.05
N GLN A 72 -9.75 -11.58 1.23
CA GLN A 72 -10.63 -12.76 1.34
C GLN A 72 -12.09 -12.47 0.93
N PHE A 73 -12.62 -11.28 1.25
CA PHE A 73 -14.02 -10.92 0.97
C PHE A 73 -14.25 -10.50 -0.48
N ILE A 74 -13.33 -9.75 -1.07
CA ILE A 74 -13.55 -9.06 -2.36
C ILE A 74 -12.65 -9.62 -3.47
N GLY A 75 -11.65 -10.43 -3.11
CA GLY A 75 -10.65 -10.98 -4.01
C GLY A 75 -9.44 -10.05 -4.24
N PRO A 76 -8.29 -10.59 -4.68
CA PRO A 76 -7.06 -9.82 -4.87
C PRO A 76 -7.21 -8.66 -5.88
N GLN A 77 -7.98 -8.88 -6.95
CA GLN A 77 -8.21 -7.90 -8.02
C GLN A 77 -8.92 -6.63 -7.51
N ASN A 78 -10.02 -6.82 -6.78
CA ASN A 78 -10.82 -5.70 -6.28
C ASN A 78 -10.11 -4.97 -5.13
N THR A 79 -9.29 -5.69 -4.35
CA THR A 79 -8.43 -5.06 -3.34
C THR A 79 -7.37 -4.17 -3.99
N ALA A 80 -6.73 -4.63 -5.07
CA ALA A 80 -5.76 -3.81 -5.82
C ALA A 80 -6.40 -2.56 -6.43
N LEU A 81 -7.62 -2.68 -6.96
CA LEU A 81 -8.42 -1.52 -7.40
C LEU A 81 -8.69 -0.56 -6.24
N LEU A 82 -9.04 -1.07 -5.05
CA LEU A 82 -9.27 -0.23 -3.88
C LEU A 82 -8.00 0.51 -3.44
N SER A 83 -6.83 -0.14 -3.51
CA SER A 83 -5.53 0.49 -3.24
C SER A 83 -5.21 1.62 -4.24
N THR A 84 -5.67 1.56 -5.48
CA THR A 84 -5.51 2.68 -6.43
C THR A 84 -6.34 3.93 -6.08
N PHE A 85 -7.27 3.85 -5.13
CA PHE A 85 -7.96 5.03 -4.56
C PHE A 85 -7.21 5.69 -3.40
N GLU A 86 -6.09 5.12 -2.94
CA GLU A 86 -5.21 5.71 -1.93
C GLU A 86 -4.90 7.20 -2.18
N PRO A 87 -4.49 7.66 -3.39
CA PRO A 87 -4.20 9.07 -3.63
C PRO A 87 -5.42 9.99 -3.42
N LEU A 88 -6.64 9.54 -3.74
CA LEU A 88 -7.85 10.33 -3.47
C LEU A 88 -8.12 10.48 -1.97
N THR A 89 -8.00 9.39 -1.22
CA THR A 89 -8.20 9.43 0.23
C THR A 89 -7.12 10.26 0.93
N SER A 90 -5.87 10.17 0.46
CA SER A 90 -4.76 11.00 0.96
C SER A 90 -5.02 12.49 0.73
N ILE A 91 -5.58 12.85 -0.43
CA ILE A 91 -5.93 14.24 -0.75
C ILE A 91 -7.07 14.73 0.15
N PHE A 92 -8.12 13.91 0.29
CA PHE A 92 -9.27 14.23 1.12
C PHE A 92 -8.84 14.53 2.56
N TRP A 93 -8.05 13.63 3.16
CA TRP A 93 -7.53 13.83 4.52
C TRP A 93 -6.49 14.95 4.60
N GLY A 94 -5.67 15.16 3.56
CA GLY A 94 -4.73 16.27 3.44
C GLY A 94 -5.41 17.65 3.50
N VAL A 95 -6.49 17.84 2.75
CA VAL A 95 -7.30 19.08 2.82
C VAL A 95 -7.98 19.21 4.18
N LEU A 96 -8.65 18.14 4.63
CA LEU A 96 -9.56 18.22 5.77
C LEU A 96 -8.81 18.41 7.10
N VAL A 97 -7.73 17.66 7.30
CA VAL A 97 -6.98 17.63 8.57
C VAL A 97 -5.81 18.61 8.56
N PHE A 98 -5.03 18.63 7.47
CA PHE A 98 -3.81 19.44 7.39
C PHE A 98 -4.05 20.83 6.78
N LYS A 99 -5.25 21.10 6.23
CA LYS A 99 -5.63 22.37 5.58
C LYS A 99 -4.63 22.81 4.51
N GLU A 100 -4.00 21.85 3.84
CA GLU A 100 -3.00 22.14 2.83
C GLU A 100 -3.63 22.82 1.61
N SER A 101 -2.93 23.81 1.05
CA SER A 101 -3.37 24.48 -0.17
C SER A 101 -3.17 23.56 -1.37
N PHE A 102 -4.28 23.14 -1.97
CA PHE A 102 -4.24 22.25 -3.12
C PHE A 102 -3.80 22.98 -4.39
N ASN A 103 -2.67 22.54 -4.95
CA ASN A 103 -2.17 23.04 -6.22
C ASN A 103 -2.81 22.29 -7.38
N PHE A 104 -3.08 22.99 -8.48
CA PHE A 104 -3.71 22.46 -9.69
C PHE A 104 -2.94 21.26 -10.27
N LYS A 105 -1.61 21.26 -10.10
CA LYS A 105 -0.73 20.16 -10.54
C LYS A 105 -1.01 18.84 -9.80
N THR A 106 -1.31 18.90 -8.51
CA THR A 106 -1.59 17.70 -7.68
C THR A 106 -2.91 17.04 -8.09
N ILE A 107 -3.92 17.87 -8.39
CA ILE A 107 -5.21 17.39 -8.89
C ILE A 107 -5.04 16.71 -10.25
N LEU A 108 -4.32 17.35 -11.16
CA LEU A 108 -4.07 16.80 -12.50
C LEU A 108 -3.32 15.46 -12.44
N GLY A 109 -2.29 15.37 -11.59
CA GLY A 109 -1.55 14.12 -11.37
C GLY A 109 -2.43 13.01 -10.80
N THR A 110 -3.32 13.34 -9.87
CA THR A 110 -4.26 12.37 -9.28
C THR A 110 -5.25 11.85 -10.32
N ILE A 111 -5.84 12.72 -11.13
CA ILE A 111 -6.74 12.33 -12.22
C ILE A 111 -6.01 11.38 -13.19
N LEU A 112 -4.76 11.67 -13.53
CA LEU A 112 -3.97 10.83 -14.43
C LEU A 112 -3.69 9.45 -13.84
N ILE A 113 -3.35 9.37 -12.55
CA ILE A 113 -3.14 8.09 -11.84
C ILE A 113 -4.44 7.27 -11.81
N LEU A 114 -5.58 7.90 -11.51
CA LEU A 114 -6.88 7.23 -11.51
C LEU A 114 -7.28 6.75 -12.91
N ALA A 115 -7.03 7.54 -13.93
CA ALA A 115 -7.29 7.15 -15.32
C ALA A 115 -6.44 5.94 -15.72
N ALA A 116 -5.15 5.94 -15.38
CA ALA A 116 -4.25 4.82 -15.63
C ALA A 116 -4.72 3.55 -14.89
N ALA A 117 -5.11 3.68 -13.62
CA ALA A 117 -5.65 2.58 -12.81
C ALA A 117 -6.96 2.02 -13.40
N GLY A 118 -7.87 2.90 -13.85
CA GLY A 118 -9.11 2.50 -14.51
C GLY A 118 -8.87 1.73 -15.81
N ILE A 119 -7.92 2.16 -16.64
CA ILE A 119 -7.57 1.45 -17.87
C ILE A 119 -6.96 0.07 -17.56
N LEU A 120 -6.05 0.01 -16.58
CA LEU A 120 -5.40 -1.23 -16.17
C LEU A 120 -6.42 -2.26 -15.67
N THR A 121 -7.36 -1.84 -14.83
CA THR A 121 -8.38 -2.73 -14.27
C THR A 121 -9.35 -3.23 -15.34
N LEU A 122 -9.74 -2.39 -16.31
CA LEU A 122 -10.52 -2.83 -17.47
C LEU A 122 -9.75 -3.83 -18.35
N ALA A 123 -8.44 -3.66 -18.50
CA ALA A 123 -7.59 -4.59 -19.24
C ALA A 123 -7.49 -5.96 -18.53
N GLU A 124 -7.32 -5.97 -17.21
CA GLU A 124 -7.27 -7.20 -16.41
C GLU A 124 -8.61 -7.95 -16.41
N VAL A 125 -9.74 -7.25 -16.24
CA VAL A 125 -11.08 -7.86 -16.31
C VAL A 125 -11.33 -8.49 -17.68
N LYS A 126 -10.84 -7.86 -18.75
CA LYS A 126 -10.93 -8.40 -20.10
C LYS A 126 -10.09 -9.68 -20.28
N ASP A 127 -8.91 -9.77 -19.65
CA ASP A 127 -8.08 -10.98 -19.69
C ASP A 127 -8.72 -12.14 -18.91
N ILE A 128 -9.34 -11.88 -17.76
CA ILE A 128 -10.06 -12.91 -16.98
C ILE A 128 -11.23 -13.50 -17.77
N ASN A 129 -12.09 -12.65 -18.33
CA ASN A 129 -13.23 -13.10 -19.14
C ASN A 129 -12.78 -13.92 -20.36
N ARG A 130 -11.60 -13.62 -20.93
CA ARG A 130 -11.07 -14.34 -22.07
C ARG A 130 -10.61 -15.76 -21.69
N GLN A 131 -10.05 -15.93 -20.49
CA GLN A 131 -9.67 -17.26 -19.99
C GLN A 131 -10.87 -18.14 -19.64
N GLU A 132 -11.95 -17.59 -19.06
CA GLU A 132 -13.17 -18.36 -18.80
C GLU A 132 -13.83 -18.88 -20.08
N ILE A 133 -13.81 -18.09 -21.16
CA ILE A 133 -14.38 -18.48 -22.46
C ILE A 133 -13.55 -19.58 -23.16
N GLU A 134 -12.24 -19.63 -22.96
CA GLU A 134 -11.38 -20.67 -23.55
C GLU A 134 -11.46 -22.02 -22.81
N ILE A 135 -11.99 -22.05 -21.59
CA ILE A 135 -12.10 -23.25 -20.74
C ILE A 135 -13.52 -23.88 -20.81
N SER A 136 -14.50 -23.15 -21.36
CA SER A 136 -15.91 -23.57 -21.55
C SER A 136 -16.12 -24.23 -22.92
#